data_AF-A0A7J9B5Y0-F1
#
_entry.id   AF-A0A7J9B5Y0-F1
#
_cell.length_a   1.000
_cell.length_b   1.000
_cell.length_c   1.000
_cell.angle_alpha   90.00
_cell.angle_beta   90.00
_cell.angle_gamma   90.00
#
_symmetry.space_group_name_H-M   'P 1'
#
loop_
_entity.id
_entity.type
_entity.pdbx_description
1 polymer ?
#
loop_
_entity_poly.entity_id
_entity_poly.type
_entity_poly.pdbx_seq_one_letter_code
_entity_poly.pdbx_strand_id
1 'polypeptide(L)' 'MGYNRCLGKCSVLDVELRGIFDGLTLIHDRRYEGMMIQTDSLKVVKII' A
#
# COMPACT_ATOMS: atom_id res chain seq x y z
N MET A 1 -4.13 -0.97 14.00
CA MET A 1 -4.42 0.45 13.69
C MET A 1 -4.15 0.63 12.20
N GLY A 2 -5.18 0.86 11.39
CA GLY A 2 -5.06 0.85 9.93
C GLY A 2 -4.52 2.17 9.37
N TYR A 3 -3.93 2.12 8.18
CA TYR A 3 -3.51 3.31 7.43
C TYR A 3 -4.76 4.04 6.92
N ASN A 4 -5.26 5.01 7.68
CA ASN A 4 -6.50 5.72 7.36
C ASN A 4 -6.17 7.12 6.79
N ARG A 5 -5.86 7.17 5.50
CA ARG A 5 -5.59 8.42 4.78
C ARG A 5 -6.85 8.79 3.99
N CYS A 6 -7.42 9.96 4.25
CA CYS A 6 -8.54 10.48 3.45
C CYS A 6 -8.02 10.85 2.04
N LEU A 7 -8.39 10.07 1.04
CA LEU A 7 -7.96 10.25 -0.35
C LEU A 7 -9.02 10.96 -1.23
N GLY A 8 -10.14 11.39 -0.65
CA GLY A 8 -11.22 12.04 -1.38
C GLY A 8 -12.07 11.06 -2.18
N LYS A 9 -12.47 11.43 -3.41
CA LYS A 9 -13.20 10.53 -4.32
C LYS A 9 -12.20 9.61 -5.04
N CYS A 10 -12.15 8.35 -4.63
CA CYS A 10 -11.33 7.32 -5.25
C CYS A 10 -12.00 5.95 -5.09
N SER A 11 -11.62 4.98 -5.94
CA SER A 11 -12.10 3.61 -5.80
C SER A 11 -11.35 2.89 -4.67
N VAL A 12 -11.91 1.78 -4.17
CA VAL A 12 -11.22 0.94 -3.17
C VAL A 12 -9.86 0.46 -3.69
N LEU A 13 -9.78 0.11 -4.98
CA LEU A 13 -8.53 -0.33 -5.61
C LEU A 13 -7.45 0.77 -5.58
N ASP A 14 -7.84 2.02 -5.82
CA ASP A 14 -6.92 3.17 -5.77
C ASP A 14 -6.36 3.37 -4.35
N VAL A 15 -7.22 3.20 -3.34
CA VAL A 15 -6.82 3.31 -1.92
C VAL A 15 -5.82 2.22 -1.56
N GLU A 16 -6.09 0.98 -1.94
CA GLU A 16 -5.22 -0.15 -1.61
C GLU A 16 -3.86 -0.06 -2.31
N LEU A 17 -3.84 0.26 -3.62
CA LEU A 17 -2.60 0.47 -4.36
C LEU A 17 -1.77 1.59 -3.74
N ARG A 18 -2.40 2.72 -3.39
CA ARG A 18 -1.72 3.82 -2.73
C ARG A 18 -1.15 3.41 -1.37
N GLY A 19 -1.88 2.62 -0.58
CA GLY A 19 -1.38 2.07 0.68
C GLY A 19 -0.10 1.25 0.49
N ILE A 20 -0.03 0.40 -0.55
CA ILE A 20 1.18 -0.36 -0.86
C ILE A 20 2.33 0.56 -1.29
N PHE A 21 2.09 1.52 -2.18
CA PHE A 21 3.14 2.45 -2.62
C PHE A 21 3.67 3.34 -1.49
N ASP A 22 2.79 3.82 -0.61
CA ASP A 22 3.19 4.58 0.58
C ASP A 22 4.03 3.69 1.51
N GLY A 23 3.66 2.42 1.68
CA GLY A 23 4.44 1.41 2.43
C GLY A 23 5.83 1.15 1.82
N LEU A 24 5.91 0.98 0.50
CA LEU A 24 7.18 0.80 -0.22
C LEU A 24 8.09 2.02 -0.07
N THR A 25 7.54 3.22 -0.21
CA THR A 25 8.28 4.49 -0.04
C THR A 25 8.85 4.57 1.38
N LEU A 26 8.04 4.23 2.40
CA LEU A 26 8.49 4.22 3.79
C LEU A 26 9.63 3.22 4.03
N ILE A 27 9.52 2.01 3.48
CA ILE A 27 10.56 0.96 3.59
C ILE A 27 11.87 1.44 2.95
N HIS A 28 11.77 2.00 1.75
CA HIS A 28 12.90 2.54 1.01
C HIS A 28 13.59 3.68 1.79
N ASP A 29 12.82 4.66 2.25
CA ASP A 29 13.33 5.83 2.96
C ASP A 29 14.00 5.46 4.29
N ARG A 30 13.49 4.42 4.96
CA ARG A 30 14.05 3.91 6.22
C ARG A 30 15.14 2.86 6.03
N ARG A 31 15.50 2.53 4.78
CA ARG A 31 16.50 1.50 4.45
C ARG A 31 16.18 0.14 5.10
N TYR A 32 14.90 -0.19 5.23
CA TYR A 32 14.52 -1.52 5.73
C TYR A 32 14.74 -2.56 4.63
N GLU A 33 15.48 -3.61 4.95
CA GLU A 33 15.71 -4.75 4.06
C GLU A 33 14.82 -5.93 4.47
N GLY A 34 14.29 -6.65 3.47
CA GLY A 34 13.54 -7.89 3.71
C GLY A 34 12.14 -7.73 4.33
N MET A 35 11.49 -6.57 4.17
CA MET A 35 10.10 -6.40 4.62
C MET A 35 9.09 -6.99 3.63
N MET A 36 8.09 -7.68 4.16
CA MET A 36 6.95 -8.21 3.41
C MET A 36 5.73 -7.31 3.62
N ILE A 37 5.17 -6.79 2.53
CA ILE A 37 3.89 -6.07 2.54
C ILE A 37 2.77 -7.09 2.29
N GLN A 38 1.77 -7.11 3.17
CA GLN A 38 0.61 -7.98 3.04
C GLN A 38 -0.62 -7.16 2.65
N THR A 39 -1.43 -7.73 1.77
CA THR A 39 -2.74 -7.21 1.38
C THR A 39 -3.70 -8.38 1.21
N ASP A 40 -4.97 -8.17 1.55
CA ASP A 40 -6.08 -9.10 1.33
C ASP A 40 -6.67 -8.96 -0.09
N SER A 41 -6.23 -7.98 -0.86
CA SER A 41 -6.73 -7.71 -2.21
C SER A 41 -5.94 -8.46 -3.28
N LEU A 42 -6.50 -9.58 -3.72
CA LEU A 42 -5.97 -10.34 -4.86
C LEU A 42 -5.86 -9.50 -6.14
N LYS A 43 -6.68 -8.45 -6.30
CA LYS A 43 -6.62 -7.55 -7.46
C LYS A 43 -5.33 -6.74 -7.45
N VAL A 44 -4.97 -6.21 -6.28
CA VAL A 44 -3.75 -5.42 -6.10
C VAL A 44 -2.52 -6.29 -6.34
N VAL A 45 -2.49 -7.51 -5.78
CA VAL A 45 -1.40 -8.47 -5.99
C VAL A 45 -1.20 -8.82 -7.47
N LYS A 46 -2.27 -8.82 -8.28
CA LYS A 46 -2.18 -9.10 -9.72
C LYS A 46 -1.68 -7.92 -10.57
N ILE A 47 -1.76 -6.70 -10.04
CA ILE A 47 -1.37 -5.48 -10.76
C ILE A 47 0.12 -5.20 -10.59
N ILE A 48 0.67 -5.56 -9.43
CA ILE A 48 2.09 -5.41 -9.07
C ILE A 48 2.88 -6.61 -9.56
#